data_AF-A0A1J4L0Z8-F1
#
_entry.id   AF-A0A1J4L0Z8-F1
#
_cell.length_a   1.000
_cell.length_b   1.000
_cell.length_c   1.000
_cell.angle_alpha   90.00
_cell.angle_beta   90.00
_cell.angle_gamma   90.00
#
_symmetry.space_group_name_H-M   'P 1'
#
loop_
_entity.id
_entity.type
_entity.pdbx_description
1 polymer ?
#
loop_
_entity_poly.entity_id
_entity_poly.type
_entity_poly.pdbx_seq_one_letter_code
_entity_poly.pdbx_strand_id
1 'polypeptide(L)'
;MTLSPGDYYAEAEKRMRDISTDNIDKKYCDAAELFNKAGNSFSKVRNFTRAGDSFRRAVDCMLHIGKFEKVAVYAADAGRNYIKTADGEEKSFEAFNIALKAYNDMNKNVLADKLANEAAKIYEQSKKYDKAIFYHQQFAKSNKEQSKTQEYLRERKTICNILTSIKRWNEASCEYNELFIELSNDDLEKNALEYGVRSVLCLLAKPDISASRSLMDKYNSLNKSWEKSKESNFLNELIMLIVAKHYSCISTKGNDFGEEHGYDASFGKIISAISDAYLDNK
;
A
#
# COMPACT_ATOMS: atom_id res chain seq x y z
N MET A 1 12.29 -9.34 -41.80
CA MET A 1 10.92 -9.08 -41.30
C MET A 1 10.96 -9.19 -39.79
N THR A 2 10.59 -8.13 -39.08
CA THR A 2 10.33 -8.22 -37.64
C THR A 2 9.05 -9.01 -37.43
N LEU A 3 9.11 -10.14 -36.71
CA LEU A 3 7.94 -10.95 -36.38
C LEU A 3 6.88 -10.10 -35.65
N SER A 4 5.60 -10.36 -35.90
CA SER A 4 4.52 -9.70 -35.17
C SER A 4 4.47 -10.21 -33.72
N PRO A 5 3.80 -9.49 -32.79
CA PRO A 5 3.63 -9.97 -31.41
C PRO A 5 3.00 -11.37 -31.33
N GLY A 6 2.06 -11.67 -32.22
CA GLY A 6 1.39 -12.97 -32.30
C GLY A 6 2.30 -14.07 -32.83
N ASP A 7 3.18 -13.76 -33.78
CA ASP A 7 4.11 -14.75 -34.35
C ASP A 7 5.14 -15.20 -33.31
N TYR A 8 5.66 -14.28 -32.49
CA TYR A 8 6.54 -14.64 -31.38
C TYR A 8 5.85 -15.60 -30.39
N TYR A 9 4.59 -15.33 -30.07
CA TYR A 9 3.81 -16.18 -29.16
C TYR A 9 3.53 -17.57 -29.76
N ALA A 10 3.13 -17.61 -31.04
CA ALA A 10 2.84 -18.86 -31.75
C ALA A 10 4.09 -19.74 -31.87
N GLU A 11 5.24 -19.14 -32.17
CA GLU A 11 6.52 -19.86 -32.25
C GLU A 11 6.96 -20.39 -30.87
N ALA A 12 6.75 -19.62 -29.80
CA ALA A 12 6.99 -20.09 -28.44
C ALA A 12 6.13 -21.31 -28.07
N GLU A 13 4.83 -21.26 -28.36
CA GLU A 13 3.90 -22.38 -28.13
C GLU A 13 4.23 -23.60 -29.00
N LYS A 14 4.69 -23.39 -30.24
CA LYS A 14 5.16 -24.48 -31.11
C LYS A 14 6.40 -25.14 -30.51
N ARG A 15 7.36 -24.33 -30.04
CA ARG A 15 8.58 -24.82 -29.37
C ARG A 15 8.25 -25.64 -28.12
N MET A 16 7.21 -25.23 -27.37
CA MET A 16 6.75 -25.98 -26.19
C MET A 16 6.08 -27.32 -26.52
N ARG A 17 5.36 -27.40 -27.65
CA ARG A 17 4.67 -28.63 -28.11
C ARG A 17 5.58 -29.66 -28.76
N ASP A 18 6.80 -29.27 -29.14
CA ASP A 18 7.80 -30.19 -29.68
C ASP A 18 8.08 -31.35 -28.71
N ILE A 19 7.93 -32.59 -29.17
CA ILE A 19 8.04 -33.81 -28.33
C ILE A 19 9.52 -34.17 -28.09
N SER A 20 10.46 -33.51 -28.77
CA SER A 20 11.89 -33.77 -28.60
C SER A 20 12.32 -33.65 -27.12
N THR A 21 12.90 -34.72 -26.61
CA THR A 21 13.37 -34.89 -25.22
C THR A 21 14.80 -34.41 -25.01
N ASP A 22 15.50 -34.02 -26.08
CA ASP A 22 16.89 -33.58 -26.01
C ASP A 22 16.98 -32.16 -25.46
N ASN A 23 17.61 -32.03 -24.28
CA ASN A 23 17.88 -30.76 -23.60
C ASN A 23 16.61 -29.92 -23.31
N ILE A 24 15.74 -30.49 -22.47
CA ILE A 24 14.49 -29.91 -21.98
C ILE A 24 14.72 -28.49 -21.41
N ASP A 25 15.81 -28.27 -20.67
CA ASP A 25 16.12 -26.95 -20.09
C ASP A 25 16.33 -25.87 -21.17
N LYS A 26 17.03 -26.22 -22.25
CA LYS A 26 17.22 -25.31 -23.39
C LYS A 26 15.89 -25.04 -24.10
N LYS A 27 15.05 -26.05 -24.27
CA LYS A 27 13.70 -25.88 -24.85
C LYS A 27 12.87 -24.86 -24.06
N TYR A 28 12.81 -24.98 -22.73
CA TYR A 28 12.11 -24.02 -21.86
C TYR A 28 12.76 -22.63 -21.88
N CYS A 29 14.09 -22.54 -21.91
CA CYS A 29 14.79 -21.27 -22.04
C CYS A 29 14.43 -20.54 -23.35
N ASP A 30 14.52 -21.22 -24.48
CA ASP A 30 14.23 -20.68 -25.80
C ASP A 30 12.77 -20.20 -25.88
N ALA A 31 11.84 -21.03 -25.39
CA ALA A 31 10.41 -20.70 -25.37
C ALA A 31 10.11 -19.48 -24.50
N ALA A 32 10.69 -19.40 -23.30
CA ALA A 32 10.52 -18.25 -22.42
C ALA A 32 11.03 -16.94 -23.03
N GLU A 33 12.14 -16.99 -23.76
CA GLU A 33 12.68 -15.80 -24.45
C GLU A 33 11.78 -15.33 -25.59
N LEU A 34 11.15 -16.27 -26.32
CA LEU A 34 10.13 -15.94 -27.32
C LEU A 34 8.87 -15.36 -26.67
N PHE A 35 8.38 -15.95 -25.58
CA PHE A 35 7.26 -15.40 -24.81
C PHE A 35 7.56 -14.01 -24.25
N ASN A 36 8.77 -13.77 -23.75
CA ASN A 36 9.22 -12.45 -23.29
C ASN A 36 9.24 -11.43 -24.44
N LYS A 37 9.72 -11.81 -25.64
CA LYS A 37 9.68 -10.95 -26.84
C LYS A 37 8.23 -10.66 -27.26
N ALA A 38 7.35 -11.65 -27.19
CA ALA A 38 5.91 -11.48 -27.46
C ALA A 38 5.29 -10.50 -26.45
N GLY A 39 5.54 -10.69 -25.15
CA GLY A 39 5.03 -9.82 -24.07
C GLY A 39 5.45 -8.36 -24.25
N ASN A 40 6.74 -8.12 -24.50
CA ASN A 40 7.26 -6.78 -24.79
C ASN A 40 6.61 -6.16 -26.03
N SER A 41 6.39 -6.95 -27.09
CA SER A 41 5.79 -6.47 -28.32
C SER A 41 4.28 -6.18 -28.17
N PHE A 42 3.55 -7.01 -27.42
CA PHE A 42 2.14 -6.76 -27.07
C PHE A 42 1.98 -5.52 -26.19
N SER A 43 2.91 -5.29 -25.25
CA SER A 43 2.90 -4.12 -24.38
C SER A 43 3.07 -2.82 -25.19
N LYS A 44 3.95 -2.82 -26.21
CA LYS A 44 4.15 -1.68 -27.13
C LYS A 44 2.89 -1.31 -27.90
N VAL A 45 2.10 -2.29 -28.33
CA VAL A 45 0.81 -2.07 -29.02
C VAL A 45 -0.36 -1.92 -28.05
N ARG A 46 -0.08 -1.75 -26.75
CA ARG A 46 -1.06 -1.57 -25.66
C ARG A 46 -2.06 -2.73 -25.48
N ASN A 47 -1.73 -3.92 -25.99
CA ASN A 47 -2.49 -5.13 -25.70
C ASN A 47 -1.98 -5.74 -24.38
N PHE A 48 -2.31 -5.08 -23.27
CA PHE A 48 -1.78 -5.42 -21.95
C PHE A 48 -2.23 -6.80 -21.45
N THR A 49 -3.42 -7.26 -21.85
CA THR A 49 -3.89 -8.62 -21.52
C THR A 49 -2.98 -9.67 -22.12
N ARG A 50 -2.76 -9.63 -23.44
CA ARG A 50 -1.86 -10.59 -24.11
C ARG A 50 -0.41 -10.42 -23.69
N ALA A 51 0.01 -9.19 -23.36
CA ALA A 51 1.34 -8.96 -22.81
C ALA A 51 1.53 -9.71 -21.48
N GLY A 52 0.62 -9.52 -20.54
CA GLY A 52 0.63 -10.21 -19.24
C GLY A 52 0.58 -11.73 -19.39
N ASP A 53 -0.30 -12.25 -20.25
CA ASP A 53 -0.40 -13.70 -20.49
C ASP A 53 0.90 -14.26 -21.10
N SER A 54 1.55 -13.52 -22.01
CA SER A 54 2.85 -13.90 -22.58
C SER A 54 3.95 -13.96 -21.52
N PHE A 55 4.05 -12.92 -20.67
CA PHE A 55 5.03 -12.93 -19.59
C PHE A 55 4.74 -14.04 -18.57
N ARG A 56 3.46 -14.33 -18.27
CA ARG A 56 3.09 -15.46 -17.40
C ARG A 56 3.58 -16.79 -17.97
N ARG A 57 3.41 -17.04 -19.27
CA ARG A 57 3.95 -18.25 -19.92
C ARG A 57 5.48 -18.31 -19.83
N ALA A 58 6.17 -17.17 -19.95
CA ALA A 58 7.61 -17.11 -19.74
C ALA A 58 8.01 -17.43 -18.29
N VAL A 59 7.23 -16.98 -17.31
CA VAL A 59 7.40 -17.31 -15.88
C VAL A 59 7.27 -18.81 -15.66
N ASP A 60 6.21 -19.44 -16.18
CA ASP A 60 5.99 -20.89 -16.03
C ASP A 60 7.19 -21.67 -16.55
N CYS A 61 7.70 -21.30 -17.74
CA CYS A 61 8.88 -21.93 -18.33
C CYS A 61 10.13 -21.78 -17.45
N MET A 62 10.35 -20.60 -16.87
CA MET A 62 11.52 -20.33 -16.02
C MET A 62 11.43 -20.99 -14.65
N LEU A 63 10.21 -21.16 -14.11
CA LEU A 63 9.95 -21.92 -12.89
C LEU A 63 10.27 -23.41 -13.10
N HIS A 64 9.86 -23.99 -14.24
CA HIS A 64 10.14 -25.40 -14.56
C HIS A 64 11.63 -25.76 -14.54
N ILE A 65 12.49 -24.82 -14.94
CA ILE A 65 13.94 -25.01 -14.99
C ILE A 65 14.67 -24.41 -13.77
N GLY A 66 13.95 -23.88 -12.78
CA GLY A 66 14.53 -23.31 -11.55
C GLY A 66 15.33 -22.01 -11.74
N LYS A 67 15.11 -21.24 -12.81
CA LYS A 67 15.81 -19.96 -13.05
C LYS A 67 15.10 -18.79 -12.37
N PHE A 68 15.13 -18.75 -11.04
CA PHE A 68 14.40 -17.77 -10.21
C PHE A 68 14.70 -16.31 -10.54
N GLU A 69 15.90 -15.98 -11.00
CA GLU A 69 16.22 -14.61 -11.41
C GLU A 69 15.35 -14.14 -12.59
N LYS A 70 15.19 -14.99 -13.62
CA LYS A 70 14.33 -14.69 -14.77
C LYS A 70 12.86 -14.75 -14.39
N VAL A 71 12.47 -15.65 -13.48
CA VAL A 71 11.10 -15.71 -12.91
C VAL A 71 10.74 -14.35 -12.31
N ALA A 72 11.58 -13.79 -11.44
CA ALA A 72 11.28 -12.55 -10.74
C ALA A 72 11.07 -11.38 -11.72
N VAL A 73 11.92 -11.28 -12.75
CA VAL A 73 11.82 -10.24 -13.78
C VAL A 73 10.53 -10.39 -14.60
N TYR A 74 10.28 -11.57 -15.18
CA TYR A 74 9.12 -11.78 -16.04
C TYR A 74 7.80 -11.70 -15.26
N ALA A 75 7.78 -12.12 -13.99
CA ALA A 75 6.61 -12.02 -13.14
C ALA A 75 6.30 -10.55 -12.77
N ALA A 76 7.32 -9.74 -12.49
CA ALA A 76 7.13 -8.30 -12.30
C ALA A 76 6.59 -7.62 -13.58
N ASP A 77 7.10 -7.98 -14.75
CA ASP A 77 6.60 -7.47 -16.03
C ASP A 77 5.15 -7.91 -16.33
N ALA A 78 4.80 -9.15 -15.99
CA ALA A 78 3.41 -9.61 -16.05
C ALA A 78 2.51 -8.76 -15.15
N GLY A 79 2.93 -8.52 -13.90
CA GLY A 79 2.21 -7.70 -12.93
C GLY A 79 1.94 -6.27 -13.43
N ARG A 80 2.97 -5.61 -13.97
CA ARG A 80 2.90 -4.25 -14.56
C ARG A 80 1.96 -4.14 -15.76
N ASN A 81 1.77 -5.22 -16.51
CA ASN A 81 0.86 -5.22 -17.65
C ASN A 81 -0.57 -5.56 -17.21
N TYR A 82 -0.75 -6.57 -16.35
CA TYR A 82 -2.09 -6.96 -15.89
C TYR A 82 -2.82 -5.84 -15.15
N ILE A 83 -2.14 -5.03 -14.34
CA ILE A 83 -2.80 -3.93 -13.62
C ILE A 83 -3.40 -2.86 -14.56
N LYS A 84 -2.93 -2.79 -15.81
CA LYS A 84 -3.43 -1.85 -16.83
C LYS A 84 -4.69 -2.37 -17.53
N THR A 85 -5.16 -3.58 -17.22
CA THR A 85 -6.39 -4.15 -17.76
C THR A 85 -7.53 -4.05 -16.74
N ALA A 86 -8.78 -4.02 -17.20
CA ALA A 86 -9.94 -3.83 -16.32
C ALA A 86 -10.06 -4.94 -15.24
N ASP A 87 -9.83 -6.20 -15.63
CA ASP A 87 -10.02 -7.37 -14.77
C ASP A 87 -8.68 -8.05 -14.39
N GLY A 88 -7.56 -7.37 -14.60
CA GLY A 88 -6.22 -7.93 -14.36
C GLY A 88 -5.72 -7.77 -12.93
N GLU A 89 -6.52 -7.22 -12.02
CA GLU A 89 -6.09 -6.88 -10.66
C GLU A 89 -5.60 -8.10 -9.87
N GLU A 90 -6.33 -9.22 -9.93
CA GLU A 90 -5.93 -10.47 -9.25
C GLU A 90 -4.71 -11.11 -9.91
N LYS A 91 -4.70 -11.17 -11.26
CA LYS A 91 -3.57 -11.69 -12.02
C LYS A 91 -2.29 -10.89 -11.78
N SER A 92 -2.41 -9.57 -11.60
CA SER A 92 -1.31 -8.67 -11.27
C SER A 92 -0.78 -8.94 -9.87
N PHE A 93 -1.67 -9.09 -8.89
CA PHE A 93 -1.32 -9.34 -7.50
C PHE A 93 -0.57 -10.66 -7.34
N GLU A 94 -1.09 -11.71 -7.97
CA GLU A 94 -0.44 -13.01 -8.02
C GLU A 94 0.96 -12.92 -8.66
N ALA A 95 1.09 -12.22 -9.79
CA ALA A 95 2.35 -12.07 -10.49
C ALA A 95 3.41 -11.30 -9.68
N PHE A 96 3.03 -10.20 -9.02
CA PHE A 96 3.94 -9.49 -8.12
C PHE A 96 4.36 -10.35 -6.92
N ASN A 97 3.46 -11.15 -6.36
CA ASN A 97 3.79 -12.05 -5.24
C ASN A 97 4.73 -13.18 -5.66
N ILE A 98 4.58 -13.73 -6.87
CA ILE A 98 5.54 -14.69 -7.44
C ILE A 98 6.92 -14.04 -7.55
N ALA A 99 6.99 -12.80 -8.06
CA ALA A 99 8.25 -12.08 -8.20
C ALA A 99 8.92 -11.77 -6.85
N LEU A 100 8.15 -11.31 -5.86
CA LEU A 100 8.65 -11.08 -4.50
C LEU A 100 9.16 -12.36 -3.86
N LYS A 101 8.41 -13.46 -3.97
CA LYS A 101 8.83 -14.76 -3.47
C LYS A 101 10.14 -15.20 -4.11
N ALA A 102 10.28 -15.08 -5.43
CA ALA A 102 11.51 -15.41 -6.12
C ALA A 102 12.71 -14.56 -5.64
N TYR A 103 12.52 -13.26 -5.41
CA TYR A 103 13.60 -12.43 -4.85
C TYR A 103 13.95 -12.81 -3.40
N ASN A 104 12.96 -13.12 -2.57
CA ASN A 104 13.17 -13.54 -1.18
C ASN A 104 13.86 -14.90 -1.09
N ASP A 105 13.44 -15.88 -1.89
CA ASP A 105 14.07 -17.21 -1.96
C ASP A 105 15.55 -17.12 -2.40
N MET A 106 15.88 -16.09 -3.18
CA MET A 106 17.26 -15.76 -3.58
C MET A 106 18.01 -14.87 -2.59
N ASN A 107 17.42 -14.49 -1.45
CA ASN A 107 17.93 -13.51 -0.49
C ASN A 107 18.28 -12.13 -1.12
N LYS A 108 17.61 -11.76 -2.22
CA LYS A 108 17.77 -10.46 -2.89
C LYS A 108 16.82 -9.41 -2.30
N ASN A 109 16.90 -9.20 -0.98
CA ASN A 109 15.96 -8.36 -0.21
C ASN A 109 15.83 -6.93 -0.76
N VAL A 110 16.94 -6.33 -1.20
CA VAL A 110 16.93 -4.98 -1.81
C VAL A 110 16.09 -4.91 -3.08
N LEU A 111 16.07 -5.98 -3.89
CA LEU A 111 15.23 -6.03 -5.09
C LEU A 111 13.77 -6.32 -4.75
N ALA A 112 13.51 -7.17 -3.75
CA ALA A 112 12.17 -7.41 -3.24
C ALA A 112 11.54 -6.12 -2.70
N ASP A 113 12.27 -5.35 -1.89
CA ASP A 113 11.85 -4.06 -1.35
C ASP A 113 11.51 -3.04 -2.43
N LYS A 114 12.39 -2.92 -3.45
CA LYS A 114 12.15 -2.05 -4.59
C LYS A 114 10.89 -2.44 -5.33
N LEU A 115 10.67 -3.73 -5.54
CA LEU A 115 9.48 -4.24 -6.20
C LEU A 115 8.21 -4.00 -5.36
N ALA A 116 8.25 -4.21 -4.05
CA ALA A 116 7.12 -3.96 -3.15
C ALA A 116 6.72 -2.48 -3.16
N ASN A 117 7.70 -1.56 -3.08
CA ASN A 117 7.46 -0.12 -3.18
C ASN A 117 6.89 0.27 -4.56
N GLU A 118 7.43 -0.30 -5.63
CA GLU A 118 6.91 -0.08 -6.99
C GLU A 118 5.46 -0.56 -7.12
N ALA A 119 5.16 -1.78 -6.67
CA ALA A 119 3.82 -2.35 -6.70
C ALA A 119 2.84 -1.48 -5.89
N ALA A 120 3.22 -1.06 -4.68
CA ALA A 120 2.41 -0.19 -3.83
C ALA A 120 1.98 1.09 -4.58
N LYS A 121 2.93 1.79 -5.19
CA LYS A 121 2.67 3.02 -5.99
C LYS A 121 1.79 2.76 -7.21
N ILE A 122 2.00 1.65 -7.91
CA ILE A 122 1.18 1.26 -9.06
C ILE A 122 -0.28 1.03 -8.64
N TYR A 123 -0.51 0.32 -7.54
CA TYR A 123 -1.85 0.06 -7.02
C TYR A 123 -2.51 1.34 -6.48
N GLU A 124 -1.74 2.22 -5.84
CA GLU A 124 -2.22 3.53 -5.40
C GLU A 124 -2.70 4.40 -6.58
N GLN A 125 -1.88 4.51 -7.64
CA GLN A 125 -2.24 5.24 -8.87
C GLN A 125 -3.48 4.66 -9.55
N SER A 126 -3.65 3.33 -9.47
CA SER A 126 -4.79 2.62 -10.02
C SER A 126 -6.02 2.65 -9.10
N LYS A 127 -5.94 3.36 -7.96
CA LYS A 127 -6.99 3.46 -6.91
C LYS A 127 -7.42 2.11 -6.34
N LYS A 128 -6.51 1.13 -6.34
CA LYS A 128 -6.69 -0.21 -5.78
C LYS A 128 -6.08 -0.26 -4.38
N TYR A 129 -6.74 0.47 -3.47
CA TYR A 129 -6.15 0.85 -2.19
C TYR A 129 -5.85 -0.33 -1.26
N ASP A 130 -6.65 -1.40 -1.27
CA ASP A 130 -6.40 -2.60 -0.44
C ASP A 130 -5.04 -3.23 -0.76
N LYS A 131 -4.75 -3.43 -2.04
CA LYS A 131 -3.47 -3.99 -2.50
C LYS A 131 -2.32 -3.00 -2.31
N ALA A 132 -2.57 -1.70 -2.48
CA ALA A 132 -1.58 -0.68 -2.18
C ALA A 132 -1.15 -0.74 -0.70
N ILE A 133 -2.11 -0.78 0.22
CA ILE A 133 -1.87 -0.91 1.67
C ILE A 133 -1.07 -2.18 1.96
N PHE A 134 -1.45 -3.33 1.39
CA PHE A 134 -0.73 -4.58 1.57
C PHE A 134 0.76 -4.47 1.22
N TYR A 135 1.08 -3.88 0.06
CA TYR A 135 2.49 -3.72 -0.34
C TYR A 135 3.23 -2.65 0.46
N HIS A 136 2.57 -1.54 0.82
CA HIS A 136 3.15 -0.57 1.75
C HIS A 136 3.47 -1.19 3.12
N GLN A 137 2.59 -2.05 3.65
CA GLN A 137 2.81 -2.76 4.92
C GLN A 137 4.01 -3.70 4.83
N GLN A 138 4.14 -4.47 3.74
CA GLN A 138 5.31 -5.32 3.53
C GLN A 138 6.60 -4.52 3.43
N PHE A 139 6.60 -3.42 2.69
CA PHE A 139 7.77 -2.55 2.56
C PHE A 139 8.12 -1.85 3.88
N ALA A 140 7.12 -1.39 4.65
CA ALA A 140 7.30 -0.83 5.98
C ALA A 140 7.94 -1.86 6.93
N LYS A 141 7.43 -3.10 6.95
CA LYS A 141 7.98 -4.18 7.77
C LYS A 141 9.45 -4.44 7.45
N SER A 142 9.80 -4.54 6.18
CA SER A 142 11.20 -4.73 5.75
C SER A 142 12.10 -3.56 6.16
N ASN A 143 11.64 -2.32 6.03
CA ASN A 143 12.40 -1.14 6.49
C ASN A 143 12.59 -1.14 8.01
N LYS A 144 11.59 -1.59 8.78
CA LYS A 144 11.69 -1.74 10.23
C LYS A 144 12.75 -2.79 10.61
N GLU A 145 12.75 -3.94 9.96
CA GLU A 145 13.76 -5.00 10.16
C GLU A 145 15.18 -4.53 9.79
N GLN A 146 15.30 -3.61 8.84
CA GLN A 146 16.57 -3.00 8.44
C GLN A 146 16.94 -1.75 9.24
N SER A 147 16.21 -1.43 10.32
CA SER A 147 16.41 -0.25 11.16
C SER A 147 16.38 1.09 10.39
N LYS A 148 15.62 1.14 9.28
CA LYS A 148 15.36 2.34 8.48
C LYS A 148 14.13 3.08 9.00
N THR A 149 14.26 3.68 10.19
CA THR A 149 13.14 4.27 10.93
C THR A 149 12.42 5.36 10.15
N GLN A 150 13.14 6.23 9.43
CA GLN A 150 12.52 7.33 8.69
C GLN A 150 11.64 6.82 7.54
N GLU A 151 12.13 5.85 6.77
CA GLU A 151 11.40 5.19 5.70
C GLU A 151 10.20 4.42 6.24
N TYR A 152 10.37 3.68 7.33
CA TYR A 152 9.28 2.98 8.01
C TYR A 152 8.13 3.94 8.38
N LEU A 153 8.44 5.03 9.07
CA LEU A 153 7.44 6.03 9.48
C LEU A 153 6.77 6.69 8.26
N ARG A 154 7.53 6.95 7.19
CA ARG A 154 6.99 7.51 5.95
C ARG A 154 5.96 6.58 5.31
N GLU A 155 6.26 5.29 5.22
CA GLU A 155 5.35 4.30 4.64
C GLU A 155 4.10 4.10 5.50
N ARG A 156 4.26 4.04 6.83
CA ARG A 156 3.13 3.99 7.77
C ARG A 156 2.22 5.22 7.65
N LYS A 157 2.80 6.42 7.50
CA LYS A 157 2.02 7.64 7.24
C LYS A 157 1.27 7.57 5.91
N THR A 158 1.88 7.02 4.86
CA THR A 158 1.21 6.77 3.57
C THR A 158 0.00 5.83 3.74
N ILE A 159 0.15 4.72 4.48
CA ILE A 159 -0.97 3.80 4.78
C ILE A 159 -2.12 4.54 5.46
N CYS A 160 -1.82 5.32 6.50
CA CYS A 160 -2.83 6.09 7.22
C CYS A 160 -3.55 7.12 6.32
N ASN A 161 -2.80 7.79 5.44
CA ASN A 161 -3.35 8.73 4.47
C ASN A 161 -4.27 8.04 3.46
N ILE A 162 -3.90 6.85 2.97
CA ILE A 162 -4.76 6.05 2.09
C ILE A 162 -6.06 5.69 2.83
N LEU A 163 -5.98 5.10 4.03
CA LEU A 163 -7.15 4.71 4.83
C LEU A 163 -8.09 5.87 5.13
N THR A 164 -7.51 7.03 5.48
CA THR A 164 -8.23 8.29 5.69
C THR A 164 -8.95 8.74 4.42
N SER A 165 -8.28 8.67 3.26
CA SER A 165 -8.85 9.10 1.99
C SER A 165 -10.03 8.26 1.51
N ILE A 166 -10.04 6.97 1.85
CA ILE A 166 -11.14 6.02 1.56
C ILE A 166 -12.15 5.90 2.70
N LYS A 167 -12.06 6.78 3.72
CA LYS A 167 -12.97 6.84 4.87
C LYS A 167 -13.05 5.55 5.71
N ARG A 168 -11.99 4.72 5.73
CA ARG A 168 -11.88 3.54 6.60
C ARG A 168 -11.40 3.94 7.98
N TRP A 169 -12.25 4.69 8.69
CA TRP A 169 -11.91 5.38 9.94
C TRP A 169 -11.41 4.48 11.06
N ASN A 170 -12.03 3.31 11.26
CA ASN A 170 -11.58 2.35 12.28
C ASN A 170 -10.14 1.91 12.03
N GLU A 171 -9.83 1.54 10.79
CA GLU A 171 -8.51 1.03 10.42
C GLU A 171 -7.45 2.13 10.46
N ALA A 172 -7.79 3.34 9.99
CA ALA A 172 -6.93 4.50 10.15
C ALA A 172 -6.63 4.79 11.63
N SER A 173 -7.64 4.73 12.51
CA SER A 173 -7.45 4.89 13.95
C SER A 173 -6.53 3.82 14.52
N CYS A 174 -6.71 2.55 14.15
CA CYS A 174 -5.83 1.47 14.61
C CYS A 174 -4.37 1.71 14.19
N GLU A 175 -4.12 2.06 12.92
CA GLU A 175 -2.77 2.30 12.40
C GLU A 175 -2.09 3.50 13.08
N TYR A 176 -2.83 4.59 13.29
CA TYR A 176 -2.35 5.76 14.05
C TYR A 176 -2.09 5.44 15.52
N ASN A 177 -2.97 4.65 16.14
CA ASN A 177 -2.82 4.21 17.53
C ASN A 177 -1.56 3.36 17.72
N GLU A 178 -1.28 2.43 16.81
CA GLU A 178 -0.05 1.64 16.85
C GLU A 178 1.21 2.52 16.77
N LEU A 179 1.21 3.54 15.90
CA LEU A 179 2.32 4.49 15.81
C LEU A 179 2.48 5.33 17.09
N PHE A 180 1.36 5.74 17.69
CA PHE A 180 1.38 6.44 18.98
C PHE A 180 2.05 5.59 20.06
N ILE A 181 1.65 4.32 20.18
CA ILE A 181 2.19 3.40 21.19
C ILE A 181 3.68 3.15 20.94
N GLU A 182 4.06 2.87 19.70
CA GLU A 182 5.45 2.61 19.32
C GLU A 182 6.36 3.79 19.66
N LEU A 183 5.99 5.01 19.22
CA LEU A 183 6.79 6.20 19.48
C LEU A 183 6.81 6.62 20.95
N SER A 184 5.76 6.32 21.71
CA SER A 184 5.73 6.57 23.15
C SER A 184 6.69 5.64 23.91
N ASN A 185 6.87 4.40 23.42
CA ASN A 185 7.81 3.44 24.01
C ASN A 185 9.27 3.74 23.62
N ASP A 186 9.51 4.34 22.46
CA ASP A 186 10.85 4.68 21.95
C ASP A 186 11.41 6.01 22.51
N ASP A 187 10.89 6.49 23.66
CA ASP A 187 11.20 7.81 24.26
C ASP A 187 10.96 9.02 23.33
N LEU A 188 10.18 8.83 22.26
CA LEU A 188 9.77 9.87 21.30
C LEU A 188 8.36 10.40 21.64
N GLU A 189 8.08 10.60 22.92
CA GLU A 189 6.75 10.92 23.45
C GLU A 189 6.08 12.12 22.75
N LYS A 190 6.85 13.17 22.43
CA LYS A 190 6.32 14.35 21.72
C LYS A 190 5.96 14.06 20.27
N ASN A 191 6.71 13.20 19.60
CA ASN A 191 6.45 12.84 18.21
C ASN A 191 5.22 11.94 18.09
N ALA A 192 4.88 11.21 19.16
CA ALA A 192 3.68 10.39 19.21
C ALA A 192 2.39 11.22 19.18
N LEU A 193 2.40 12.44 19.72
CA LEU A 193 1.19 13.24 19.96
C LEU A 193 0.35 13.47 18.69
N GLU A 194 0.97 13.78 17.55
CA GLU A 194 0.26 13.95 16.27
C GLU A 194 -0.54 12.69 15.89
N TYR A 195 0.05 11.51 16.05
CA TYR A 195 -0.61 10.24 15.72
C TYR A 195 -1.75 9.94 16.71
N GLY A 196 -1.59 10.30 17.98
CA GLY A 196 -2.64 10.20 18.99
C GLY A 196 -3.85 11.06 18.63
N VAL A 197 -3.63 12.32 18.25
CA VAL A 197 -4.73 13.21 17.80
C VAL A 197 -5.43 12.63 16.59
N ARG A 198 -4.68 12.24 15.55
CA ARG A 198 -5.26 11.70 14.32
C ARG A 198 -6.07 10.43 14.58
N SER A 199 -5.61 9.56 15.47
CA SER A 199 -6.34 8.36 15.86
C SER A 199 -7.71 8.68 16.46
N VAL A 200 -7.75 9.60 17.44
CA VAL A 200 -9.01 10.00 18.08
C VAL A 200 -9.94 10.72 17.11
N LEU A 201 -9.39 11.58 16.24
CA LEU A 201 -10.17 12.27 15.20
C LEU A 201 -10.81 11.27 14.22
N CYS A 202 -10.13 10.19 13.85
CA CYS A 202 -10.73 9.14 13.03
C CYS A 202 -11.95 8.50 13.71
N LEU A 203 -11.88 8.24 15.02
CA LEU A 203 -13.05 7.73 15.77
C LEU A 203 -14.20 8.74 15.82
N LEU A 204 -13.88 10.03 15.97
CA LEU A 204 -14.88 11.10 15.89
C LEU A 204 -15.50 11.22 14.49
N ALA A 205 -14.74 10.94 13.43
CA ALA A 205 -15.25 10.91 12.05
C ALA A 205 -16.17 9.70 11.77
N LYS A 206 -16.15 8.68 12.65
CA LYS A 206 -17.07 7.52 12.70
C LYS A 206 -18.17 7.71 13.77
N PRO A 207 -18.58 8.94 14.05
CA PRO A 207 -19.36 9.36 15.21
C PRO A 207 -19.26 8.58 16.54
N ASP A 208 -18.09 8.08 16.94
CA ASP A 208 -17.93 7.21 18.12
C ASP A 208 -17.28 7.93 19.31
N ILE A 209 -18.05 8.79 19.97
CA ILE A 209 -17.58 9.60 21.10
C ILE A 209 -17.08 8.73 22.27
N SER A 210 -17.74 7.61 22.53
CA SER A 210 -17.37 6.71 23.63
C SER A 210 -16.01 6.07 23.38
N ALA A 211 -15.77 5.57 22.16
CA ALA A 211 -14.46 5.03 21.80
C ALA A 211 -13.37 6.11 21.83
N SER A 212 -13.66 7.32 21.33
CA SER A 212 -12.73 8.46 21.39
C SER A 212 -12.29 8.78 22.81
N ARG A 213 -13.24 8.89 23.76
CA ARG A 213 -12.91 9.16 25.19
C ARG A 213 -12.09 8.02 25.80
N SER A 214 -12.53 6.78 25.60
CA SER A 214 -11.81 5.61 26.11
C SER A 214 -10.38 5.53 25.57
N LEU A 215 -10.16 5.92 24.31
CA LEU A 215 -8.83 5.95 23.71
C LEU A 215 -7.95 7.06 24.30
N MET A 216 -8.51 8.26 24.52
CA MET A 216 -7.80 9.34 25.20
C MET A 216 -7.39 8.97 26.63
N ASP A 217 -8.26 8.29 27.37
CA ASP A 217 -7.95 7.80 28.72
C ASP A 217 -6.79 6.81 28.72
N LYS A 218 -6.74 5.92 27.71
CA LYS A 218 -5.61 5.02 27.52
C LYS A 218 -4.31 5.79 27.24
N TYR A 219 -4.36 6.84 26.42
CA TYR A 219 -3.18 7.66 26.12
C TYR A 219 -2.58 8.35 27.35
N ASN A 220 -3.40 8.75 28.33
CA ASN A 220 -2.90 9.29 29.60
C ASN A 220 -1.98 8.30 30.34
N SER A 221 -2.25 6.99 30.22
CA SER A 221 -1.43 5.95 30.86
C SER A 221 -0.19 5.56 30.07
N LEU A 222 -0.16 5.81 28.76
CA LEU A 222 0.86 5.34 27.84
C LEU A 222 1.93 6.40 27.53
N ASN A 223 1.59 7.68 27.62
CA ASN A 223 2.49 8.77 27.25
C ASN A 223 2.36 9.90 28.27
N LYS A 224 3.45 10.18 29.00
CA LYS A 224 3.46 11.17 30.09
C LYS A 224 3.26 12.60 29.60
N SER A 225 3.60 12.86 28.34
CA SER A 225 3.41 14.15 27.69
C SER A 225 1.97 14.38 27.21
N TRP A 226 1.14 13.33 27.12
CA TRP A 226 -0.21 13.43 26.54
C TRP A 226 -1.18 14.26 27.38
N GLU A 227 -1.30 14.00 28.68
CA GLU A 227 -2.34 14.64 29.52
C GLU A 227 -2.29 16.18 29.48
N LYS A 228 -1.07 16.75 29.48
CA LYS A 228 -0.83 18.20 29.50
C LYS A 228 -0.61 18.81 28.11
N SER A 229 -0.76 18.01 27.06
CA SER A 229 -0.50 18.42 25.69
C SER A 229 -1.59 19.36 25.15
N LYS A 230 -1.24 20.17 24.14
CA LYS A 230 -2.21 20.96 23.39
C LYS A 230 -3.17 20.04 22.63
N GLU A 231 -2.66 18.91 22.18
CA GLU A 231 -3.33 17.82 21.49
C GLU A 231 -4.50 17.23 22.29
N SER A 232 -4.27 16.82 23.53
CA SER A 232 -5.32 16.29 24.41
C SER A 232 -6.37 17.36 24.75
N ASN A 233 -5.94 18.59 25.03
CA ASN A 233 -6.84 19.71 25.30
C ASN A 233 -7.74 20.03 24.09
N PHE A 234 -7.16 20.07 22.89
CA PHE A 234 -7.89 20.27 21.65
C PHE A 234 -8.96 19.19 21.44
N LEU A 235 -8.62 17.92 21.64
CA LEU A 235 -9.59 16.82 21.51
C LEU A 235 -10.73 16.91 22.53
N ASN A 236 -10.42 17.27 23.79
CA ASN A 236 -11.44 17.50 24.81
C ASN A 236 -12.39 18.64 24.42
N GLU A 237 -11.85 19.76 23.94
CA GLU A 237 -12.64 20.88 23.44
C GLU A 237 -13.52 20.48 22.25
N LEU A 238 -12.98 19.70 21.31
CA LEU A 238 -13.72 19.23 20.15
C LEU A 238 -14.88 18.30 20.55
N ILE A 239 -14.63 17.37 21.47
CA ILE A 239 -15.66 16.48 22.03
C ILE A 239 -16.74 17.30 22.76
N MET A 240 -16.38 18.35 23.50
CA MET A 240 -17.35 19.24 24.14
C MET A 240 -18.23 19.95 23.10
N LEU A 241 -17.65 20.47 22.02
CA LEU A 241 -18.40 21.10 20.93
C LEU A 241 -19.39 20.13 20.28
N ILE A 242 -18.98 18.88 20.06
CA ILE A 242 -19.84 17.83 19.50
C ILE A 242 -21.01 17.53 20.46
N VAL A 243 -20.73 17.30 21.75
CA VAL A 243 -21.77 16.98 22.75
C VAL A 243 -22.75 18.15 22.94
N ALA A 244 -22.26 19.39 22.92
CA ALA A 244 -23.08 20.60 23.00
C ALA A 244 -23.79 20.96 21.68
N LYS A 245 -23.61 20.15 20.61
CA LYS A 245 -24.19 20.35 19.27
C LYS A 245 -23.77 21.66 18.59
N HIS A 246 -22.61 22.19 18.93
CA HIS A 246 -22.00 23.36 18.30
C HIS A 246 -21.18 22.98 17.05
N TYR A 247 -21.81 22.26 16.11
CA TYR A 247 -21.13 21.66 14.97
C TYR A 247 -20.48 22.68 14.02
N SER A 248 -21.06 23.88 13.90
CA SER A 248 -20.52 24.96 13.08
C SER A 248 -19.11 25.41 13.49
N CYS A 249 -18.72 25.16 14.74
CA CYS A 249 -17.41 25.54 15.28
C CYS A 249 -16.33 24.48 15.06
N ILE A 250 -16.70 23.24 14.70
CA ILE A 250 -15.77 22.11 14.55
C ILE A 250 -14.72 22.40 13.47
N SER A 251 -15.17 22.82 12.28
CA SER A 251 -14.28 23.08 11.15
C SER A 251 -13.29 24.22 11.44
N THR A 252 -13.77 25.33 12.00
CA THR A 252 -12.91 26.47 12.37
C THR A 252 -11.87 26.03 13.39
N LYS A 253 -12.31 25.43 14.51
CA LYS A 253 -11.42 25.03 15.59
C LYS A 253 -10.38 24.00 15.13
N GLY A 254 -10.80 23.02 14.32
CA GLY A 254 -9.91 22.01 13.78
C GLY A 254 -8.89 22.59 12.80
N ASN A 255 -9.30 23.48 11.90
CA ASN A 255 -8.40 24.11 10.95
C ASN A 255 -7.37 25.01 11.64
N ASP A 256 -7.81 25.84 12.60
CA ASP A 256 -6.92 26.69 13.39
C ASP A 256 -5.84 25.86 14.12
N PHE A 257 -6.26 24.74 14.73
CA PHE A 257 -5.33 23.83 15.41
C PHE A 257 -4.34 23.19 14.43
N GLY A 258 -4.82 22.74 13.26
CA GLY A 258 -3.99 22.15 12.23
C GLY A 258 -2.95 23.12 11.68
N GLU A 259 -3.33 24.39 11.46
CA GLU A 259 -2.41 25.44 11.01
C GLU A 259 -1.37 25.78 12.08
N GLU A 260 -1.76 25.92 13.35
CA GLU A 260 -0.83 26.19 14.47
C GLU A 260 0.25 25.11 14.58
N HIS A 261 -0.12 23.84 14.38
CA HIS A 261 0.78 22.70 14.53
C HIS A 261 1.47 22.27 13.22
N GLY A 262 1.19 22.96 12.10
CA GLY A 262 1.75 22.64 10.79
C GLY A 262 1.33 21.26 10.26
N TYR A 263 0.13 20.79 10.64
CA TYR A 263 -0.39 19.51 10.18
C TYR A 263 -0.79 19.57 8.70
N ASP A 264 -0.58 18.45 8.00
CA ASP A 264 -0.82 18.38 6.56
C ASP A 264 -2.30 18.34 6.18
N ALA A 265 -2.58 18.44 4.88
CA ALA A 265 -3.94 18.45 4.34
C ALA A 265 -4.77 17.20 4.68
N SER A 266 -4.16 16.08 5.09
CA SER A 266 -4.92 14.90 5.52
C SER A 266 -5.64 15.16 6.84
N PHE A 267 -5.08 16.00 7.71
CA PHE A 267 -5.70 16.40 8.97
C PHE A 267 -6.99 17.17 8.72
N GLY A 268 -6.95 18.19 7.85
CA GLY A 268 -8.13 18.97 7.47
C GLY A 268 -9.25 18.10 6.86
N LYS A 269 -8.89 17.06 6.09
CA LYS A 269 -9.88 16.10 5.56
C LYS A 269 -10.61 15.34 6.67
N ILE A 270 -9.91 14.96 7.75
CA ILE A 270 -10.54 14.29 8.90
C ILE A 270 -11.48 15.27 9.60
N ILE A 271 -11.04 16.52 9.83
CA ILE A 271 -11.86 17.57 10.45
C ILE A 271 -13.15 17.84 9.65
N SER A 272 -13.04 17.98 8.32
CA SER A 272 -14.21 18.13 7.45
C SER A 272 -15.15 16.94 7.56
N ALA A 273 -14.61 15.70 7.55
CA ALA A 273 -15.42 14.50 7.69
C ALA A 273 -16.16 14.41 9.04
N ILE A 274 -15.56 14.89 10.13
CA ILE A 274 -16.24 15.02 11.43
C ILE A 274 -17.40 16.00 11.32
N SER A 275 -17.15 17.19 10.75
CA SER A 275 -18.19 18.22 10.59
C SER A 275 -19.38 17.69 9.80
N ASP A 276 -19.13 17.05 8.65
CA ASP A 276 -20.15 16.43 7.81
C ASP A 276 -20.94 15.36 8.59
N ALA A 277 -20.24 14.45 9.28
CA ALA A 277 -20.86 13.34 9.98
C ALA A 277 -21.81 13.77 11.12
N TYR A 278 -21.58 14.92 11.76
CA TYR A 278 -22.46 15.42 12.82
C TYR A 278 -23.48 16.45 12.32
N LEU A 279 -23.23 17.14 11.20
CA LEU A 279 -24.20 18.02 10.55
C LEU A 279 -25.32 17.25 9.85
N ASP A 280 -24.99 16.11 9.21
CA ASP A 280 -25.95 15.26 8.48
C ASP A 280 -26.89 14.48 9.41
N ASN A 281 -26.56 14.33 10.69
CA ASN A 281 -27.39 13.68 11.71
C ASN A 281 -28.37 14.66 12.42
N LYS A 282 -28.69 15.79 11.79
CA LYS A 282 -29.77 16.72 12.19
C LYS A 282 -31.11 16.28 11.62
#